data_AF-A0A4Z0PWZ0-F1
#
_entry.id   AF-A0A4Z0PWZ0-F1
#
_cell.length_a   1.000
_cell.length_b   1.000
_cell.length_c   1.000
_cell.angle_alpha   90.00
_cell.angle_beta   90.00
_cell.angle_gamma   90.00
#
_symmetry.space_group_name_H-M   'P 1'
#
loop_
_entity.id
_entity.type
_entity.pdbx_description
1 polymer ?
#
loop_
_entity_poly.entity_id
_entity_poly.type
_entity_poly.pdbx_seq_one_letter_code
_entity_poly.pdbx_strand_id
1 'polypeptide(L)'
;MDKQITVLLLLQLLTGCSKMPSKEQVSIVNIADCVLDTTSGPRTISVSSSPGYPHFVSGIISCRSEPISGALIRVKGTSLTTRSDGQGHYQLDAPVGAILQVMMLSYNCKEVQVPQQGSLNIQLTESM
;
A
#
# COMPACT_ATOMS: atom_id res chain seq x y z
N MET A 1 43.14 -32.00 24.56
CA MET A 1 43.79 -31.27 23.45
C MET A 1 43.05 -31.69 22.18
N ASP A 2 41.76 -31.41 22.02
CA ASP A 2 41.13 -30.10 22.08
C ASP A 2 41.93 -29.07 21.30
N LYS A 3 41.57 -28.92 20.03
CA LYS A 3 40.98 -27.70 19.46
C LYS A 3 41.05 -27.79 17.93
N GLN A 4 39.98 -27.34 17.27
CA GLN A 4 39.93 -26.86 15.88
C GLN A 4 39.32 -27.69 14.76
N ILE A 5 38.53 -28.75 14.99
CA ILE A 5 37.45 -29.11 14.04
C ILE A 5 36.12 -29.29 14.81
N THR A 6 35.82 -28.28 15.64
CA THR A 6 34.47 -27.98 16.14
C THR A 6 33.75 -27.17 15.06
N VAL A 7 33.47 -27.77 13.90
CA VAL A 7 32.72 -27.14 12.78
C VAL A 7 31.57 -28.04 12.35
N LEU A 8 30.98 -28.81 13.27
CA LEU A 8 29.87 -29.70 12.93
C LEU A 8 28.71 -29.80 13.95
N LEU A 9 28.62 -29.03 15.06
CA LEU A 9 27.47 -29.28 15.96
C LEU A 9 26.89 -28.16 16.86
N LEU A 10 27.21 -26.87 16.77
CA LEU A 10 26.78 -25.96 17.86
C LEU A 10 26.21 -24.56 17.54
N LEU A 11 25.38 -24.37 16.50
CA LEU A 11 24.37 -23.28 16.58
C LEU A 11 23.14 -23.43 15.66
N GLN A 12 22.33 -24.45 15.91
CA GLN A 12 20.92 -24.47 15.47
C GLN A 12 20.01 -23.66 16.43
N LEU A 13 20.34 -22.39 16.69
CA LEU A 13 19.52 -21.50 17.53
C LEU A 13 19.43 -20.07 16.98
N LEU A 14 19.04 -19.96 15.71
CA LEU A 14 18.33 -18.77 15.20
C LEU A 14 17.03 -19.20 14.53
N THR A 15 16.29 -20.09 15.19
CA THR A 15 14.83 -20.18 15.03
C THR A 15 14.22 -19.33 16.12
N GLY A 16 13.77 -18.11 15.79
CA GLY A 16 13.12 -17.22 16.74
C GLY A 16 12.64 -15.93 16.10
N CYS A 17 11.31 -15.82 15.95
CA CYS A 17 10.50 -14.68 15.50
C CYS A 17 10.64 -14.32 14.00
N SER A 18 9.65 -14.49 13.13
CA SER A 18 8.23 -14.75 13.33
C SER A 18 7.72 -15.43 12.08
N LYS A 19 7.04 -16.56 12.26
CA LYS A 19 5.93 -16.94 11.40
C LYS A 19 5.11 -15.67 11.17
N MET A 20 4.95 -15.24 9.93
CA MET A 20 3.80 -14.42 9.55
C MET A 20 2.72 -15.39 9.07
N PRO A 21 1.80 -15.87 9.92
CA PRO A 21 0.54 -16.36 9.43
C PRO A 21 -0.46 -15.21 9.54
N SER A 22 -0.23 -14.06 8.89
CA SER A 22 -1.33 -13.12 8.71
C SER A 22 -2.14 -13.59 7.50
N LYS A 23 -2.85 -14.69 7.72
CA LYS A 23 -4.21 -14.80 7.21
C LYS A 23 -4.96 -13.61 7.78
N GLU A 24 -4.92 -12.49 7.10
CA GLU A 24 -6.09 -11.65 7.05
C GLU A 24 -6.68 -11.86 5.67
N GLN A 25 -7.15 -13.10 5.46
CA GLN A 25 -8.26 -13.32 4.58
C GLN A 25 -9.38 -12.50 5.19
N VAL A 26 -9.57 -11.28 4.67
CA VAL A 26 -10.77 -10.50 4.90
C VAL A 26 -11.91 -11.46 4.62
N SER A 27 -12.63 -11.81 5.69
CA SER A 27 -13.77 -12.69 5.66
C SER A 27 -14.74 -12.15 4.62
N ILE A 28 -14.77 -12.78 3.44
CA ILE A 28 -15.90 -12.62 2.56
C ILE A 28 -17.05 -13.30 3.30
N VAL A 29 -17.95 -12.45 3.80
CA VAL A 29 -19.12 -12.85 4.56
C VAL A 29 -19.90 -13.85 3.72
N ASN A 30 -19.86 -15.12 4.11
CA ASN A 30 -20.79 -16.11 3.61
C ASN A 30 -22.13 -15.74 4.23
N ILE A 31 -22.91 -14.86 3.59
CA ILE A 31 -24.32 -14.64 3.98
C ILE A 31 -25.16 -15.84 3.51
N ALA A 32 -24.82 -17.00 4.04
CA ALA A 32 -25.75 -18.06 4.35
C ALA A 32 -25.85 -18.23 5.88
N ASP A 33 -25.64 -17.14 6.63
CA ASP A 33 -26.25 -17.01 7.95
C ASP A 33 -27.53 -16.21 7.76
N CYS A 34 -28.65 -16.92 7.68
CA CYS A 34 -29.98 -16.32 7.64
C CYS A 34 -30.18 -15.52 8.94
N VAL A 35 -29.93 -14.22 8.88
CA VAL A 35 -30.29 -13.28 9.95
C VAL A 35 -31.80 -13.27 10.12
N LEU A 36 -32.32 -14.14 11.00
CA LEU A 36 -33.58 -13.94 11.68
C LEU A 36 -33.27 -13.24 13.00
N ASP A 37 -33.00 -11.94 12.94
CA ASP A 37 -33.09 -11.09 14.13
C ASP A 37 -33.84 -9.81 13.77
N THR A 38 -35.14 -9.88 14.01
CA THR A 38 -36.06 -8.75 14.04
C THR A 38 -35.78 -7.99 15.33
N THR A 39 -34.99 -6.92 15.31
CA THR A 39 -35.15 -5.68 16.11
C THR A 39 -33.87 -4.84 16.09
N SER A 40 -33.94 -3.68 15.43
CA SER A 40 -33.14 -2.44 15.59
C SER A 40 -32.45 -1.91 14.32
N GLY A 41 -33.19 -1.06 13.59
CA GLY A 41 -32.67 0.06 12.78
C GLY A 41 -32.02 -0.25 11.41
N PRO A 42 -32.25 0.60 10.39
CA PRO A 42 -31.57 0.47 9.10
C PRO A 42 -30.07 0.77 9.26
N ARG A 43 -29.30 -0.27 8.92
CA ARG A 43 -27.85 -0.33 8.83
C ARG A 43 -27.35 0.62 7.73
N THR A 44 -26.33 1.45 8.01
CA THR A 44 -25.44 1.94 6.94
C THR A 44 -24.15 1.14 7.02
N ILE A 45 -24.17 -0.08 6.46
CA ILE A 45 -22.93 -0.79 6.16
C ILE A 45 -22.45 -0.16 4.85
N SER A 46 -21.49 0.76 4.94
CA SER A 46 -20.75 1.26 3.77
C SER A 46 -19.81 0.15 3.26
N VAL A 47 -20.38 -0.93 2.72
CA VAL A 47 -19.63 -1.93 1.95
C VAL A 47 -19.74 -1.56 0.48
N SER A 48 -18.73 -0.84 0.01
CA SER A 48 -18.50 -0.68 -1.42
C SER A 48 -17.00 -0.65 -1.67
N SER A 49 -16.36 -1.79 -1.45
CA SER A 49 -15.12 -2.10 -2.17
C SER A 49 -15.32 -3.48 -2.81
N SER A 50 -15.64 -3.46 -4.10
CA SER A 50 -15.50 -4.66 -4.92
C SER A 50 -14.02 -5.08 -4.84
N PRO A 51 -13.70 -6.35 -4.60
CA PRO A 51 -12.33 -6.83 -4.73
C PRO A 51 -11.94 -6.73 -6.22
N GLY A 52 -11.37 -5.59 -6.59
CA GLY A 52 -10.64 -5.45 -7.84
C GLY A 52 -9.40 -6.32 -7.77
N TYR A 53 -8.99 -6.88 -8.91
CA TYR A 53 -7.66 -7.47 -9.02
C TYR A 53 -6.61 -6.39 -8.72
N PRO A 54 -5.51 -6.74 -8.02
CA PRO A 54 -4.48 -5.77 -7.69
C PRO A 54 -3.97 -5.08 -8.96
N HIS A 55 -3.96 -3.76 -8.96
CA HIS A 55 -3.49 -2.96 -10.08
C HIS A 55 -2.33 -2.10 -9.60
N PHE A 56 -1.11 -2.48 -9.99
CA PHE A 56 0.09 -1.77 -9.57
C PHE A 56 0.36 -0.59 -10.50
N VAL A 57 0.47 0.59 -9.89
CA VAL A 57 0.89 1.82 -10.54
C VAL A 57 2.29 2.16 -10.05
N SER A 58 3.16 2.54 -10.98
CA SER A 58 4.54 2.94 -10.68
C SER A 58 4.97 4.14 -11.52
N GLY A 59 5.98 4.86 -11.05
CA GLY A 59 6.57 5.96 -11.80
C GLY A 59 7.48 6.81 -10.93
N ILE A 60 7.78 8.02 -11.42
CA ILE A 60 8.68 8.97 -10.76
C ILE A 60 7.90 10.23 -10.36
N ILE A 61 8.10 10.68 -9.12
CA ILE A 61 7.68 12.00 -8.65
C ILE A 61 8.83 12.99 -8.87
N SER A 62 8.59 14.12 -9.53
CA SER A 62 9.63 15.11 -9.84
C SER A 62 9.15 16.56 -9.79
N CYS A 63 10.06 17.52 -9.70
CA CYS A 63 9.83 18.95 -9.95
C CYS A 63 10.91 19.45 -10.92
N ARG A 64 10.52 20.13 -12.00
CA ARG A 64 11.46 20.66 -13.02
C ARG A 64 12.55 19.65 -13.48
N SER A 65 12.20 18.37 -13.57
CA SER A 65 13.09 17.24 -13.90
C SER A 65 14.01 16.73 -12.77
N GLU A 66 13.91 17.28 -11.57
CA GLU A 66 14.58 16.76 -10.38
C GLU A 66 13.67 15.77 -9.65
N PRO A 67 14.15 14.56 -9.31
CA PRO A 67 13.37 13.58 -8.57
C PRO A 67 13.10 14.06 -7.14
N ILE A 68 11.89 13.82 -6.63
CA ILE A 68 11.49 14.19 -5.28
C ILE A 68 11.45 12.94 -4.41
N SER A 69 12.36 12.87 -3.45
CA SER A 69 12.37 11.83 -2.42
C SER A 69 11.38 12.14 -1.29
N GLY A 70 10.71 11.12 -0.78
CA GLY A 70 9.85 11.22 0.41
C GLY A 70 8.48 11.87 0.20
N ALA A 71 8.06 12.09 -1.05
CA ALA A 71 6.70 12.52 -1.35
C ALA A 71 5.70 11.45 -0.88
N LEU A 72 4.62 11.88 -0.22
CA LEU A 72 3.54 11.00 0.22
C LEU A 72 2.51 10.85 -0.90
N ILE A 73 2.20 9.61 -1.28
CA ILE A 73 1.19 9.28 -2.29
C ILE A 73 0.07 8.49 -1.61
N ARG A 74 -1.18 8.95 -1.76
CA ARG A 74 -2.37 8.31 -1.17
C ARG A 74 -3.45 8.10 -2.22
N VAL A 75 -4.12 6.94 -2.21
CA VAL A 75 -5.38 6.77 -2.97
C VAL A 75 -6.53 7.41 -2.18
N LYS A 76 -7.18 8.44 -2.75
CA LYS A 76 -8.29 9.15 -2.08
C LYS A 76 -9.41 8.21 -1.68
N GLY A 77 -9.95 8.44 -0.48
CA GLY A 77 -11.01 7.60 0.09
C GLY A 77 -10.51 6.26 0.65
N THR A 78 -9.21 6.00 0.64
CA THR A 78 -8.64 4.75 1.18
C THR A 78 -7.48 5.02 2.16
N SER A 79 -7.06 3.96 2.84
CA SER A 79 -5.85 3.93 3.67
C SER A 79 -4.59 3.52 2.88
N LEU A 80 -4.71 3.25 1.58
CA LEU A 80 -3.58 2.85 0.73
C LEU A 80 -2.68 4.06 0.50
N THR A 81 -1.42 3.93 0.93
CA THR A 81 -0.41 4.98 0.83
C THR A 81 0.96 4.39 0.55
N THR A 82 1.81 5.17 -0.10
CA THR A 82 3.24 4.87 -0.28
C THR A 82 4.05 6.16 -0.21
N ARG A 83 5.38 6.04 -0.17
CA ARG A 83 6.30 7.17 -0.28
C ARG A 83 7.24 6.98 -1.46
N SER A 84 7.62 8.07 -2.11
CA SER A 84 8.69 8.02 -3.10
C SER A 84 10.05 7.75 -2.43
N ASP A 85 10.89 6.96 -3.10
CA ASP A 85 12.24 6.62 -2.65
C ASP A 85 13.26 7.74 -2.93
N GLY A 86 14.54 7.48 -2.62
CA GLY A 86 15.64 8.43 -2.83
C GLY A 86 15.88 8.87 -4.28
N GLN A 87 15.27 8.20 -5.26
CA GLN A 87 15.32 8.53 -6.69
C GLN A 87 13.95 9.00 -7.21
N GLY A 88 12.99 9.24 -6.30
CA GLY A 88 11.63 9.67 -6.63
C GLY A 88 10.73 8.56 -7.16
N HIS A 89 11.18 7.31 -7.19
CA HIS A 89 10.34 6.20 -7.65
C HIS A 89 9.28 5.87 -6.61
N TYR A 90 8.12 5.45 -7.07
CA TYR A 90 7.07 4.90 -6.22
C TYR A 90 6.39 3.71 -6.89
N GLN A 91 5.77 2.86 -6.07
CA GLN A 91 4.86 1.82 -6.49
C GLN A 91 3.71 1.72 -5.48
N LEU A 92 2.48 1.57 -5.96
CA LEU A 92 1.28 1.48 -5.15
C LEU A 92 0.22 0.63 -5.85
N ASP A 93 -0.46 -0.24 -5.10
CA ASP A 93 -1.70 -0.87 -5.56
C ASP A 93 -2.81 0.17 -5.53
N ALA A 94 -3.31 0.54 -6.71
CA ALA A 94 -4.36 1.54 -6.86
C ALA A 94 -5.26 1.17 -8.06
N PRO A 95 -6.58 1.09 -7.88
CA PRO A 95 -7.46 0.72 -8.98
C PRO A 95 -7.43 1.77 -10.10
N VAL A 96 -7.60 1.30 -11.34
CA VAL A 96 -7.76 2.17 -12.52
C VAL A 96 -8.86 3.19 -12.27
N GLY A 97 -8.58 4.46 -12.57
CA GLY A 97 -9.53 5.55 -12.38
C GLY A 97 -9.61 6.10 -10.95
N ALA A 98 -8.93 5.49 -9.98
CA ALA A 98 -8.80 6.08 -8.65
C ALA A 98 -8.01 7.39 -8.71
N ILE A 99 -8.20 8.26 -7.71
CA ILE A 99 -7.46 9.52 -7.60
C ILE A 99 -6.32 9.34 -6.62
N LEU A 100 -5.09 9.51 -7.09
CA LEU A 100 -3.91 9.66 -6.25
C LEU A 100 -3.79 11.11 -5.81
N GLN A 101 -3.60 11.32 -4.51
CA GLN A 101 -3.22 12.60 -3.92
C GLN A 101 -1.74 12.52 -3.53
N VAL A 102 -0.94 13.43 -4.08
CA VAL A 102 0.49 13.54 -3.81
C VAL A 102 0.76 14.80 -3.00
N MET A 103 1.50 14.63 -1.89
CA MET A 103 1.82 15.67 -0.92
C MET A 103 3.31 15.69 -0.60
N MET A 104 3.88 16.88 -0.56
CA MET A 104 5.24 17.14 -0.05
C MET A 104 5.29 18.57 0.50
N LEU A 105 6.06 18.80 1.56
CA LEU A 105 6.31 20.13 2.14
C LEU A 105 6.85 21.09 1.07
N SER A 106 6.39 22.34 1.07
CA SER A 106 6.83 23.35 0.09
C SER A 106 6.40 23.06 -1.37
N TYR A 107 5.53 22.07 -1.61
CA TYR A 107 4.91 21.82 -2.92
C TYR A 107 3.39 21.89 -2.82
N ASN A 108 2.75 22.22 -3.93
CA ASN A 108 1.31 22.14 -4.06
C ASN A 108 0.86 20.67 -4.02
N CYS A 109 -0.22 20.42 -3.28
CA CYS A 109 -0.90 19.13 -3.34
C CYS A 109 -1.41 18.90 -4.76
N LYS A 110 -1.13 17.72 -5.31
CA LYS A 110 -1.57 17.37 -6.66
C LYS A 110 -2.45 16.14 -6.62
N GLU A 111 -3.56 16.22 -7.34
CA GLU A 111 -4.44 15.09 -7.57
C GLU A 111 -4.31 14.62 -9.02
N VAL A 112 -4.21 13.31 -9.20
CA VAL A 112 -4.03 12.69 -10.52
C VAL A 112 -4.76 11.37 -10.57
N GLN A 113 -5.47 11.14 -11.67
CA GLN A 113 -6.20 9.89 -11.89
C GLN A 113 -5.24 8.78 -12.32
N VAL A 114 -5.44 7.58 -11.77
CA VAL A 114 -4.71 6.37 -12.15
C VAL A 114 -5.10 5.98 -13.58
N PRO A 115 -4.14 5.92 -14.53
CA PRO A 115 -4.42 5.48 -15.89
C PRO A 115 -4.69 3.97 -15.96
N GLN A 116 -5.16 3.50 -17.12
CA GLN A 116 -5.29 2.05 -17.36
C GLN A 116 -3.92 1.34 -17.45
N GLN A 117 -2.89 2.07 -17.86
CA GLN A 117 -1.52 1.60 -17.91
C GLN A 117 -0.88 1.79 -16.53
N GLY A 118 -0.22 0.78 -15.98
CA GLY A 118 0.39 0.84 -14.63
C GLY A 118 1.62 1.77 -14.49
N SER A 119 1.79 2.73 -15.39
CA SER A 119 2.90 3.69 -15.42
C SER A 119 2.37 5.12 -15.39
N LEU A 120 2.82 5.89 -14.39
CA LEU A 120 2.38 7.26 -14.17
C LEU A 120 3.51 8.10 -13.55
N ASN A 121 4.06 9.04 -14.32
CA ASN A 121 5.00 10.03 -13.79
C ASN A 121 4.23 11.27 -13.34
N ILE A 122 4.60 11.83 -12.19
CA ILE A 122 3.88 12.95 -11.58
C ILE A 122 4.85 14.10 -11.34
N GLN A 123 4.59 15.23 -11.98
CA GLN A 123 5.34 16.46 -11.75
C GLN A 123 4.62 17.35 -10.74
N LEU A 124 5.29 17.71 -9.64
CA LEU A 124 4.82 18.67 -8.65
C LEU A 124 5.25 20.09 -9.00
N THR A 125 4.57 21.06 -8.39
CA THR A 125 4.87 22.48 -8.52
C THR A 125 5.10 23.05 -7.13
N GLU A 126 6.19 23.80 -6.94
CA GLU A 126 6.50 24.49 -5.70
C GLU A 126 5.33 25.37 -5.25
N SER A 127 5.04 25.37 -3.95
CA SER A 127 4.05 26.27 -3.34
C SER A 127 4.80 27.48 -2.80
N MET A 128 4.78 28.58 -3.55
CA MET A 128 5.36 29.87 -3.14
C MET A 128 4.42 30.62 -2.19
#